data_AF-A0A938UXS9-F1
#
_entry.id   AF-A0A938UXS9-F1
#
_cell.length_a   1.000
_cell.length_b   1.000
_cell.length_c   1.000
_cell.angle_alpha   90.00
_cell.angle_beta   90.00
_cell.angle_gamma   90.00
#
_symmetry.space_group_name_H-M   'P 1'
#
loop_
_entity.id
_entity.type
_entity.pdbx_description
1 polymer ?
#
loop_
_entity_poly.entity_id
_entity_poly.type
_entity_poly.pdbx_seq_one_letter_code
_entity_poly.pdbx_strand_id
1 'polypeptide(L)'
;MMDRSYKELLKLSRFPHTWCPGCGIGAVLKNVAMVMKELGWNAQNTTVVSGIGCSGRMAGYMNLDAVHTPHGRAITAAEAIKTVRPDLNVLVLSGDGDLGAIGGNHLIHTSRRNANITVFCNDNEIYGLTGGQAGPTTPKGTKTITSPRGEHYQPLRFPRLLTTQAPYFYARTTVYHLNHFKTCIREALLYKGFSFVDIISDCIELNGRRLGFKTAHQMFKWFDQRFHIVEGVRDHLKDDELGIAKREAEAEVKAEEVSMGKVEVKHEDLKTFTREELKQFDGAEGRPLYIGYKGKVYDISTSPLFQGEKRMRCHIAGKDLTKDIDIAPHGEELIFKFPMVGRLKE
;
A
#
# COMPACT_ATOMS: atom_id res chain seq x y z
N MET A 1 -9.38 37.88 2.03
CA MET A 1 -9.63 37.27 0.70
C MET A 1 -9.38 35.77 0.86
N MET A 2 -10.25 34.88 0.37
CA MET A 2 -10.06 33.42 0.55
C MET A 2 -8.79 33.00 -0.19
N ASP A 3 -7.85 32.33 0.50
CA ASP A 3 -6.62 31.84 -0.14
C ASP A 3 -6.96 30.88 -1.29
N ARG A 4 -6.41 31.16 -2.47
CA ARG A 4 -6.60 30.42 -3.71
C ARG A 4 -5.29 29.82 -4.23
N SER A 5 -4.23 29.85 -3.44
CA SER A 5 -2.91 29.29 -3.77
C SER A 5 -2.96 27.81 -4.13
N TYR A 6 -3.94 27.05 -3.60
CA TYR A 6 -4.17 25.64 -3.96
C TYR A 6 -4.44 25.41 -5.46
N LYS A 7 -4.87 26.44 -6.19
CA LYS A 7 -5.11 26.34 -7.64
C LYS A 7 -3.82 26.05 -8.43
N GLU A 8 -2.64 26.35 -7.88
CA GLU A 8 -1.36 25.98 -8.47
C GLU A 8 -1.19 24.46 -8.63
N LEU A 9 -1.86 23.68 -7.75
CA LEU A 9 -1.89 22.22 -7.78
C LEU A 9 -2.97 21.67 -8.73
N LEU A 10 -3.68 22.53 -9.46
CA LEU A 10 -4.74 22.14 -10.39
C LEU A 10 -4.40 22.58 -11.82
N LYS A 11 -4.65 21.69 -12.80
CA LYS A 11 -4.52 21.99 -14.24
C LYS A 11 -5.70 22.82 -14.71
N LEU A 12 -5.69 24.12 -14.43
CA LEU A 12 -6.79 25.04 -14.75
C LEU A 12 -7.17 25.06 -16.24
N SER A 13 -6.21 24.78 -17.14
CA SER A 13 -6.45 24.65 -18.59
C SER A 13 -7.40 23.50 -18.97
N ARG A 14 -7.66 22.55 -18.06
CA ARG A 14 -8.60 21.44 -18.27
C ARG A 14 -9.99 21.71 -17.71
N PHE A 15 -10.21 22.87 -17.09
CA PHE A 15 -11.54 23.23 -16.59
C PHE A 15 -12.40 23.83 -17.72
N PRO A 16 -13.73 23.63 -17.70
CA PRO A 16 -14.51 22.91 -16.68
C PRO A 16 -14.27 21.39 -16.69
N HIS A 17 -14.42 20.75 -15.53
CA HIS A 17 -14.30 19.30 -15.43
C HIS A 17 -15.49 18.58 -16.06
N THR A 18 -15.31 17.30 -16.45
CA THR A 18 -16.37 16.52 -17.13
C THR A 18 -17.36 15.83 -16.19
N TRP A 19 -17.22 15.96 -14.87
CA TRP A 19 -18.15 15.33 -13.92
C TRP A 19 -19.52 15.99 -13.94
N CYS A 20 -20.55 15.22 -13.60
CA CYS A 20 -21.94 15.67 -13.60
C CYS A 20 -22.14 16.87 -12.66
N PRO A 21 -23.02 17.82 -13.00
CA PRO A 21 -23.40 18.91 -12.09
C PRO A 21 -23.89 18.36 -10.73
N GLY A 22 -23.31 18.87 -9.65
CA GLY A 22 -23.63 18.42 -8.29
C GLY A 22 -22.81 17.24 -7.77
N CYS A 23 -21.98 16.60 -8.60
CA CYS A 23 -21.14 15.49 -8.18
C CYS A 23 -20.06 15.89 -7.15
N GLY A 24 -19.95 15.13 -6.06
CA GLY A 24 -18.99 15.34 -4.97
C GLY A 24 -17.51 15.22 -5.34
N ILE A 25 -17.15 14.61 -6.46
CA ILE A 25 -15.73 14.42 -6.88
C ILE A 25 -15.00 15.77 -7.01
N GLY A 26 -15.69 16.83 -7.48
CA GLY A 26 -15.10 18.16 -7.56
C GLY A 26 -14.76 18.75 -6.18
N ALA A 27 -15.58 18.45 -5.16
CA ALA A 27 -15.30 18.83 -3.78
C ALA A 27 -14.11 18.06 -3.21
N VAL A 28 -13.98 16.77 -3.53
CA VAL A 28 -12.82 15.95 -3.16
C VAL A 28 -11.54 16.55 -3.75
N LEU A 29 -11.50 16.75 -5.07
CA LEU A 29 -10.36 17.33 -5.78
C LEU A 29 -9.91 18.65 -5.14
N LYS A 30 -10.86 19.56 -4.90
CA LYS A 30 -10.59 20.86 -4.30
C LYS A 30 -10.00 20.74 -2.89
N ASN A 31 -10.63 19.95 -2.02
CA ASN A 31 -10.18 19.88 -0.62
C ASN A 31 -8.84 19.16 -0.47
N VAL A 32 -8.57 18.14 -1.27
CA VAL A 32 -7.25 17.48 -1.32
C VAL A 32 -6.18 18.49 -1.74
N ALA A 33 -6.40 19.24 -2.83
CA ALA A 33 -5.46 20.28 -3.27
C ALA A 33 -5.24 21.38 -2.23
N MET A 34 -6.30 21.81 -1.53
CA MET A 34 -6.19 22.81 -0.46
C MET A 34 -5.29 22.33 0.67
N VAL A 35 -5.55 21.15 1.21
CA VAL A 35 -4.77 20.63 2.36
C VAL A 35 -3.34 20.32 1.95
N MET A 36 -3.10 19.78 0.74
CA MET A 36 -1.75 19.60 0.21
C MET A 36 -0.97 20.93 0.19
N LYS A 37 -1.59 22.00 -0.28
CA LYS A 37 -0.96 23.33 -0.32
C LYS A 37 -0.67 23.87 1.08
N GLU A 38 -1.60 23.69 2.03
CA GLU A 38 -1.42 24.04 3.44
C GLU A 38 -0.23 23.30 4.08
N LEU A 39 0.00 22.04 3.69
CA LEU A 39 1.13 21.22 4.14
C LEU A 39 2.44 21.48 3.37
N GLY A 40 2.46 22.42 2.42
CA GLY A 40 3.65 22.73 1.61
C GLY A 40 3.97 21.67 0.54
N TRP A 41 3.03 20.76 0.24
CA TRP A 41 3.19 19.77 -0.82
C TRP A 41 3.05 20.44 -2.19
N ASN A 42 3.89 20.04 -3.14
CA ASN A 42 4.02 20.68 -4.44
C ASN A 42 4.41 19.67 -5.54
N ALA A 43 4.55 20.15 -6.78
CA ALA A 43 4.85 19.31 -7.94
C ALA A 43 6.21 18.61 -7.86
N GLN A 44 7.17 19.16 -7.11
CA GLN A 44 8.52 18.60 -7.01
C GLN A 44 8.60 17.43 -6.01
N ASN A 45 7.69 17.36 -5.04
CA ASN A 45 7.74 16.36 -3.96
C ASN A 45 6.50 15.46 -3.89
N THR A 46 5.57 15.54 -4.85
CA THR A 46 4.31 14.80 -4.76
C THR A 46 3.92 14.12 -6.08
N THR A 47 3.51 12.86 -5.98
CA THR A 47 2.96 12.08 -7.09
C THR A 47 1.55 11.61 -6.77
N VAL A 48 0.65 11.72 -7.75
CA VAL A 48 -0.72 11.23 -7.67
C VAL A 48 -0.87 9.98 -8.51
N VAL A 49 -1.48 8.95 -7.95
CA VAL A 49 -1.83 7.73 -8.67
C VAL A 49 -3.35 7.57 -8.67
N SER A 50 -3.90 7.05 -9.76
CA SER A 50 -5.35 6.84 -9.88
C SER A 50 -5.66 5.57 -10.65
N GLY A 51 -6.78 4.94 -10.28
CA GLY A 51 -7.33 3.82 -11.01
C GLY A 51 -8.30 4.28 -12.09
N ILE A 52 -9.20 3.39 -12.53
CA ILE A 52 -10.20 3.69 -13.57
C ILE A 52 -11.56 3.95 -12.92
N GLY A 53 -12.19 5.05 -13.33
CA GLY A 53 -13.51 5.45 -12.85
C GLY A 53 -13.74 6.95 -12.98
N CYS A 54 -14.92 7.44 -12.59
CA CYS A 54 -15.17 8.88 -12.53
C CYS A 54 -14.17 9.56 -11.60
N SER A 55 -13.95 9.00 -10.41
CA SER A 55 -12.96 9.46 -9.42
C SER A 55 -11.52 9.38 -9.95
N GLY A 56 -11.18 8.32 -10.70
CA GLY A 56 -9.85 8.15 -11.29
C GLY A 56 -9.42 9.30 -12.21
N ARG A 57 -10.37 10.01 -12.83
CA ARG A 57 -10.07 11.19 -13.66
C ARG A 57 -9.45 12.35 -12.86
N MET A 58 -9.57 12.37 -11.53
CA MET A 58 -9.01 13.44 -10.68
C MET A 58 -7.52 13.66 -10.92
N ALA A 59 -6.73 12.59 -11.13
CA ALA A 59 -5.30 12.72 -11.42
C ALA A 59 -5.03 13.55 -12.69
N GLY A 60 -5.92 13.48 -13.69
CA GLY A 60 -5.85 14.28 -14.90
C GLY A 60 -6.07 15.79 -14.68
N TYR A 61 -6.67 16.19 -13.55
CA TYR A 61 -6.90 17.58 -13.15
C TYR A 61 -5.87 18.10 -12.16
N MET A 62 -5.00 17.25 -11.60
CA MET A 62 -3.92 17.67 -10.71
C MET A 62 -2.70 18.14 -11.52
N ASN A 63 -2.12 19.28 -11.15
CA ASN A 63 -0.90 19.83 -11.72
C ASN A 63 0.33 19.27 -11.01
N LEU A 64 0.46 17.94 -11.05
CA LEU A 64 1.50 17.14 -10.40
C LEU A 64 1.91 16.02 -11.37
N ASP A 65 3.00 15.32 -11.03
CA ASP A 65 3.27 14.02 -11.64
C ASP A 65 2.11 13.07 -11.31
N ALA A 66 1.56 12.46 -12.35
CA ALA A 66 0.31 11.72 -12.27
C ALA A 66 0.39 10.43 -13.07
N VAL A 67 0.04 9.31 -12.41
CA VAL A 67 -0.03 7.99 -13.05
C VAL A 67 -1.48 7.52 -13.06
N HIS A 68 -2.05 7.36 -14.25
CA HIS A 68 -3.38 6.78 -14.44
C HIS A 68 -3.23 5.31 -14.85
N THR A 69 -3.53 4.41 -13.92
CA THR A 69 -3.22 2.98 -14.05
C THR A 69 -4.42 2.19 -14.60
N PRO A 70 -4.22 0.91 -14.98
CA PRO A 70 -5.33 -0.01 -15.18
C PRO A 70 -6.23 -0.13 -13.94
N HIS A 71 -7.46 -0.58 -14.16
CA HIS A 71 -8.49 -0.69 -13.12
C HIS A 71 -8.02 -1.59 -11.97
N GLY A 72 -8.10 -1.08 -10.74
CA GLY A 72 -7.68 -1.73 -9.50
C GLY A 72 -6.18 -1.93 -9.34
N ARG A 73 -5.34 -1.18 -10.07
CA ARG A 73 -3.87 -1.26 -9.96
C ARG A 73 -3.22 0.02 -9.42
N ALA A 74 -4.04 0.96 -8.96
CA ALA A 74 -3.57 2.24 -8.45
C ALA A 74 -2.70 2.07 -7.19
N ILE A 75 -3.16 1.26 -6.23
CA ILE A 75 -2.43 0.99 -4.99
C ILE A 75 -1.08 0.32 -5.27
N THR A 76 -1.04 -0.67 -6.16
CA THR A 76 0.21 -1.37 -6.50
C THR A 76 1.24 -0.45 -7.14
N ALA A 77 0.81 0.45 -8.03
CA ALA A 77 1.71 1.41 -8.64
C ALA A 77 2.18 2.46 -7.62
N ALA A 78 1.28 2.94 -6.74
CA ALA A 78 1.62 3.88 -5.69
C ALA A 78 2.63 3.31 -4.69
N GLU A 79 2.43 2.07 -4.26
CA GLU A 79 3.38 1.38 -3.39
C GLU A 79 4.74 1.26 -4.06
N ALA A 80 4.81 0.83 -5.33
CA ALA A 80 6.06 0.74 -6.07
C ALA A 80 6.79 2.08 -6.20
N ILE A 81 6.07 3.17 -6.51
CA ILE A 81 6.63 4.52 -6.55
C ILE A 81 7.21 4.88 -5.19
N LYS A 82 6.47 4.64 -4.11
CA LYS A 82 6.94 4.97 -2.75
C LYS A 82 8.14 4.14 -2.32
N THR A 83 8.21 2.87 -2.72
CA THR A 83 9.35 2.00 -2.45
C THR A 83 10.62 2.48 -3.17
N VAL A 84 10.51 2.90 -4.44
CA VAL A 84 11.66 3.37 -5.23
C VAL A 84 12.04 4.82 -4.88
N ARG A 85 11.05 5.65 -4.55
CA ARG A 85 11.19 7.07 -4.22
C ARG A 85 10.60 7.37 -2.84
N PRO A 86 11.29 6.96 -1.75
CA PRO A 86 10.81 7.15 -0.38
C PRO A 86 10.69 8.63 0.01
N ASP A 87 11.35 9.53 -0.71
CA ASP A 87 11.31 10.99 -0.53
C ASP A 87 10.00 11.63 -1.02
N LEU A 88 9.27 10.98 -1.95
CA LEU A 88 8.05 11.53 -2.51
C LEU A 88 6.84 11.32 -1.60
N ASN A 89 5.96 12.31 -1.55
CA ASN A 89 4.60 12.13 -1.08
C ASN A 89 3.80 11.40 -2.17
N VAL A 90 3.14 10.29 -1.82
CA VAL A 90 2.38 9.49 -2.79
C VAL A 90 0.95 9.34 -2.30
N LEU A 91 0.01 9.81 -3.12
CA LEU A 91 -1.42 9.68 -2.84
C LEU A 91 -2.18 8.98 -3.97
N VAL A 92 -3.20 8.20 -3.59
CA VAL A 92 -4.09 7.48 -4.48
C VAL A 92 -5.45 8.15 -4.48
N LEU A 93 -5.95 8.50 -5.67
CA LEU A 93 -7.31 9.00 -5.88
C LEU A 93 -8.10 7.95 -6.66
N SER A 94 -9.06 7.28 -6.02
CA SER A 94 -9.81 6.22 -6.68
C SER A 94 -11.24 6.05 -6.14
N GLY A 95 -12.00 5.12 -6.71
CA GLY A 95 -13.39 4.82 -6.32
C GLY A 95 -13.52 3.52 -5.54
N ASP A 96 -14.66 3.34 -4.88
CA ASP A 96 -15.03 2.14 -4.13
C ASP A 96 -14.89 0.85 -4.95
N GLY A 97 -15.36 0.84 -6.19
CA GLY A 97 -15.24 -0.34 -7.05
C GLY A 97 -13.81 -0.63 -7.52
N ASP A 98 -13.01 0.40 -7.80
CA ASP A 98 -11.61 0.23 -8.17
C ASP A 98 -10.78 -0.33 -7.01
N LEU A 99 -11.04 0.13 -5.78
CA LEU A 99 -10.29 -0.24 -4.59
C LEU A 99 -10.81 -1.48 -3.87
N GLY A 100 -12.13 -1.59 -3.72
CA GLY A 100 -12.80 -2.61 -2.92
C GLY A 100 -13.26 -3.85 -3.69
N ALA A 101 -13.35 -3.78 -5.03
CA ALA A 101 -13.64 -4.95 -5.86
C ALA A 101 -12.37 -5.48 -6.54
N ILE A 102 -12.09 -5.08 -7.78
CA ILE A 102 -10.95 -5.61 -8.56
C ILE A 102 -9.58 -5.25 -7.95
N GLY A 103 -9.51 -4.19 -7.14
CA GLY A 103 -8.33 -3.81 -6.35
C GLY A 103 -8.29 -4.37 -4.93
N GLY A 104 -9.31 -5.11 -4.48
CA GLY A 104 -9.50 -5.47 -3.08
C GLY A 104 -8.32 -6.21 -2.45
N ASN A 105 -7.74 -7.17 -3.19
CA ASN A 105 -6.59 -7.92 -2.68
C ASN A 105 -5.34 -7.04 -2.50
N HIS A 106 -5.14 -6.06 -3.39
CA HIS A 106 -4.04 -5.11 -3.29
C HIS A 106 -4.22 -4.17 -2.11
N LEU A 107 -5.46 -3.71 -1.87
CA LEU A 107 -5.81 -2.91 -0.69
C LEU A 107 -5.45 -3.65 0.61
N ILE A 108 -5.90 -4.91 0.74
CA ILE A 108 -5.63 -5.73 1.94
C ILE A 108 -4.13 -5.88 2.18
N HIS A 109 -3.38 -6.28 1.15
CA HIS A 109 -1.95 -6.56 1.31
C HIS A 109 -1.10 -5.31 1.52
N THR A 110 -1.48 -4.17 0.93
CA THR A 110 -0.77 -2.90 1.11
C THR A 110 -1.01 -2.33 2.49
N SER A 111 -2.25 -2.43 2.99
CA SER A 111 -2.60 -2.12 4.38
C SER A 111 -1.78 -2.97 5.35
N ARG A 112 -1.72 -4.30 5.12
CA ARG A 112 -0.92 -5.23 5.95
C ARG A 112 0.58 -4.89 5.96
N ARG A 113 1.13 -4.38 4.86
CA ARG A 113 2.54 -3.93 4.78
C ARG A 113 2.75 -2.54 5.37
N ASN A 114 1.68 -1.85 5.76
CA ASN A 114 1.70 -0.47 6.22
C ASN A 114 2.48 0.47 5.28
N ALA A 115 2.30 0.29 3.96
CA ALA A 115 3.03 1.08 2.97
C ALA A 115 2.73 2.57 3.15
N ASN A 116 3.76 3.42 3.14
CA ASN A 116 3.67 4.85 3.44
C ASN A 116 3.02 5.66 2.29
N ILE A 117 1.73 5.40 2.03
CA ILE A 117 0.91 6.03 1.01
C ILE A 117 -0.46 6.41 1.59
N THR A 118 -1.08 7.45 1.04
CA THR A 118 -2.44 7.86 1.42
C THR A 118 -3.43 7.53 0.33
N VAL A 119 -4.52 6.84 0.67
CA VAL A 119 -5.59 6.47 -0.26
C VAL A 119 -6.86 7.26 0.05
N PHE A 120 -7.35 8.00 -0.93
CA PHE A 120 -8.67 8.64 -0.91
C PHE A 120 -9.64 7.82 -1.76
N CYS A 121 -10.58 7.17 -1.08
CA CYS A 121 -11.66 6.41 -1.70
C CYS A 121 -12.90 7.28 -1.82
N ASN A 122 -13.28 7.61 -3.05
CA ASN A 122 -14.57 8.22 -3.33
C ASN A 122 -15.65 7.12 -3.38
N ASP A 123 -16.26 6.81 -2.25
CA ASP A 123 -17.33 5.82 -2.14
C ASP A 123 -18.67 6.46 -2.50
N ASN A 124 -19.12 6.22 -3.73
CA ASN A 124 -20.44 6.67 -4.19
C ASN A 124 -21.44 5.50 -4.35
N GLU A 125 -21.05 4.33 -3.83
CA GLU A 125 -21.81 3.09 -3.79
C GLU A 125 -22.28 2.59 -5.17
N ILE A 126 -21.62 2.97 -6.27
CA ILE A 126 -21.99 2.54 -7.63
C ILE A 126 -20.85 2.64 -8.65
N TYR A 127 -20.83 1.76 -9.66
CA TYR A 127 -19.97 1.97 -10.82
C TYR A 127 -20.50 3.09 -11.73
N GLY A 128 -20.13 4.33 -11.42
CA GLY A 128 -20.63 5.51 -12.12
C GLY A 128 -20.19 5.60 -13.59
N LEU A 129 -18.89 5.41 -13.88
CA LEU A 129 -18.36 5.65 -15.23
C LEU A 129 -18.94 4.68 -16.28
N THR A 130 -19.29 3.48 -15.86
CA THR A 130 -19.76 2.38 -16.73
C THR A 130 -21.27 2.29 -16.84
N GLY A 131 -22.03 3.24 -16.25
CA GLY A 131 -23.48 3.35 -16.45
C GLY A 131 -24.35 2.89 -15.28
N GLY A 132 -23.79 2.58 -14.11
CA GLY A 132 -24.55 2.36 -12.89
C GLY A 132 -24.79 0.89 -12.54
N GLN A 133 -23.76 0.06 -12.67
CA GLN A 133 -23.71 -1.30 -12.14
C GLN A 133 -23.51 -1.29 -10.63
N ALA A 134 -23.93 -2.36 -9.96
CA ALA A 134 -23.63 -2.54 -8.54
C ALA A 134 -22.12 -2.67 -8.31
N GLY A 135 -21.60 -1.87 -7.37
CA GLY A 135 -20.25 -1.94 -6.84
C GLY A 135 -20.17 -2.72 -5.53
N PRO A 136 -18.98 -2.88 -4.95
CA PRO A 136 -18.78 -3.64 -3.71
C PRO A 136 -19.45 -2.99 -2.50
N THR A 137 -19.64 -1.68 -2.50
CA THR A 137 -20.27 -0.92 -1.39
C THR A 137 -21.74 -0.61 -1.63
N THR A 138 -22.30 -1.01 -2.78
CA THR A 138 -23.73 -0.83 -3.09
C THR A 138 -24.61 -1.47 -2.00
N PRO A 139 -25.53 -0.71 -1.36
CA PRO A 139 -26.39 -1.27 -0.32
C PRO A 139 -27.27 -2.40 -0.85
N LYS A 140 -27.43 -3.44 -0.04
CA LYS A 140 -28.33 -4.56 -0.32
C LYS A 140 -29.75 -4.05 -0.67
N GLY A 141 -30.33 -4.62 -1.71
CA GLY A 141 -31.67 -4.24 -2.21
C GLY A 141 -31.66 -3.06 -3.19
N THR A 142 -30.54 -2.34 -3.36
CA THR A 142 -30.45 -1.24 -4.34
C THR A 142 -30.56 -1.79 -5.75
N LYS A 143 -31.55 -1.31 -6.53
CA LYS A 143 -31.72 -1.73 -7.93
C LYS A 143 -30.68 -1.04 -8.80
N THR A 144 -29.90 -1.81 -9.55
CA THR A 144 -28.88 -1.32 -10.50
C THR A 144 -29.11 -1.93 -11.88
N ILE A 145 -28.31 -1.55 -12.89
CA ILE A 145 -28.49 -2.12 -14.24
C ILE A 145 -28.13 -3.62 -14.30
N THR A 146 -27.23 -4.08 -13.42
CA THR A 146 -26.83 -5.50 -13.29
C THR A 146 -27.62 -6.23 -12.22
N SER A 147 -28.21 -5.50 -11.27
CA SER A 147 -29.03 -6.04 -10.17
C SER A 147 -30.45 -5.45 -10.25
N PRO A 148 -31.26 -5.73 -11.29
CA PRO A 148 -32.57 -5.10 -11.49
C PRO A 148 -33.61 -5.48 -10.43
N ARG A 149 -33.40 -6.62 -9.75
CA ARG A 149 -34.20 -7.08 -8.60
C ARG A 149 -33.66 -6.60 -7.26
N GLY A 150 -32.63 -5.74 -7.27
CA GLY A 150 -31.92 -5.28 -6.08
C GLY A 150 -30.61 -6.04 -5.88
N GLU A 151 -29.62 -5.38 -5.29
CA GLU A 151 -28.36 -6.00 -4.90
C GLU A 151 -28.58 -7.12 -3.87
N HIS A 152 -27.98 -8.28 -4.11
CA HIS A 152 -28.20 -9.48 -3.30
C HIS A 152 -27.23 -9.57 -2.12
N TYR A 153 -26.01 -9.06 -2.30
CA TYR A 153 -24.94 -9.17 -1.32
C TYR A 153 -24.98 -8.04 -0.30
N GLN A 154 -24.36 -8.28 0.86
CA GLN A 154 -24.13 -7.22 1.84
C GLN A 154 -23.00 -6.31 1.32
N PRO A 155 -23.08 -4.99 1.53
CA PRO A 155 -22.03 -4.08 1.10
C PRO A 155 -20.75 -4.36 1.87
N LEU A 156 -19.62 -4.29 1.17
CA LEU A 156 -18.29 -4.26 1.76
C LEU A 156 -18.20 -3.06 2.70
N ARG A 157 -17.76 -3.30 3.94
CA ARG A 157 -17.52 -2.24 4.92
C ARG A 157 -16.01 -2.07 5.13
N PHE A 158 -15.44 -1.05 4.49
CA PHE A 158 -14.03 -0.68 4.65
C PHE A 158 -13.55 -0.56 6.12
N PRO A 159 -14.29 0.02 7.08
CA PRO A 159 -13.78 0.12 8.45
C PRO A 159 -13.59 -1.27 9.04
N ARG A 160 -14.49 -2.22 8.75
CA ARG A 160 -14.38 -3.61 9.23
C ARG A 160 -13.27 -4.39 8.55
N LEU A 161 -12.81 -3.95 7.37
CA LEU A 161 -11.71 -4.59 6.65
C LEU A 161 -10.35 -4.01 7.07
N LEU A 162 -10.28 -2.70 7.28
CA LEU A 162 -9.03 -1.96 7.44
C LEU A 162 -8.64 -1.72 8.90
N THR A 163 -9.55 -1.92 9.86
CA THR A 163 -9.25 -1.79 11.30
C THR A 163 -9.06 -3.14 12.01
N THR A 164 -8.85 -4.24 11.27
CA THR A 164 -8.72 -5.58 11.86
C THR A 164 -7.34 -5.87 12.43
N GLN A 165 -6.31 -5.20 11.93
CA GLN A 165 -4.92 -5.45 12.32
C GLN A 165 -4.16 -4.13 12.37
N ALA A 166 -3.55 -3.83 13.51
CA ALA A 166 -2.66 -2.68 13.68
C ALA A 166 -1.27 -2.93 13.05
N PRO A 167 -0.52 -1.88 12.67
CA PRO A 167 -0.93 -0.48 12.66
C PRO A 167 -1.96 -0.18 11.56
N TYR A 168 -2.90 0.72 11.84
CA TYR A 168 -3.82 1.24 10.82
C TYR A 168 -4.16 2.70 11.04
N PHE A 169 -4.43 3.39 9.94
CA PHE A 169 -5.13 4.67 9.90
C PHE A 169 -6.32 4.57 8.95
N TYR A 170 -7.51 4.79 9.48
CA TYR A 170 -8.76 4.84 8.73
C TYR A 170 -9.52 6.11 9.11
N ALA A 171 -10.01 6.87 8.14
CA ALA A 171 -10.91 7.98 8.38
C ALA A 171 -12.15 7.83 7.51
N ARG A 172 -13.32 8.20 8.04
CA ARG A 172 -14.54 8.33 7.25
C ARG A 172 -15.07 9.75 7.31
N THR A 173 -15.45 10.28 6.16
CA THR A 173 -16.11 11.58 6.05
C THR A 173 -17.12 11.59 4.91
N THR A 174 -17.78 12.73 4.68
CA THR A 174 -18.70 12.92 3.56
C THR A 174 -18.34 14.18 2.79
N VAL A 175 -18.78 14.27 1.54
CA VAL A 175 -18.64 15.49 0.73
C VAL A 175 -19.50 16.67 1.23
N TYR A 176 -20.42 16.44 2.19
CA TYR A 176 -21.19 17.49 2.87
C TYR A 176 -20.43 18.13 4.04
N HIS A 177 -19.79 17.30 4.88
CA HIS A 177 -19.13 17.72 6.12
C HIS A 177 -17.71 18.29 5.88
N LEU A 178 -17.61 19.40 5.13
CA LEU A 178 -16.35 19.91 4.58
C LEU A 178 -15.26 20.23 5.62
N ASN A 179 -15.61 20.77 6.79
CA ASN A 179 -14.63 21.08 7.84
C ASN A 179 -14.01 19.78 8.40
N HIS A 180 -14.85 18.80 8.69
CA HIS A 180 -14.40 17.48 9.12
C HIS A 180 -13.59 16.77 8.03
N PHE A 181 -14.03 16.87 6.77
CA PHE A 181 -13.31 16.33 5.63
C PHE A 181 -11.87 16.86 5.53
N LYS A 182 -11.65 18.18 5.66
CA LYS A 182 -10.29 18.75 5.68
C LYS A 182 -9.43 18.20 6.81
N THR A 183 -10.01 17.99 7.99
CA THR A 183 -9.31 17.36 9.12
C THR A 183 -8.91 15.92 8.79
N CYS A 184 -9.82 15.09 8.27
CA CYS A 184 -9.48 13.73 7.86
C CYS A 184 -8.37 13.69 6.80
N ILE A 185 -8.41 14.58 5.80
CA ILE A 185 -7.36 14.67 4.77
C ILE A 185 -6.02 15.01 5.43
N ARG A 186 -5.97 16.06 6.26
CA ARG A 186 -4.73 16.52 6.89
C ARG A 186 -4.09 15.44 7.75
N GLU A 187 -4.88 14.79 8.62
CA GLU A 187 -4.36 13.73 9.49
C GLU A 187 -3.87 12.52 8.68
N ALA A 188 -4.57 12.16 7.58
CA ALA A 188 -4.15 11.08 6.71
C ALA A 188 -2.82 11.38 5.99
N LEU A 189 -2.66 12.60 5.46
CA LEU A 189 -1.43 13.01 4.77
C LEU A 189 -0.22 13.14 5.72
N LEU A 190 -0.46 13.42 7.00
CA LEU A 190 0.59 13.49 8.03
C LEU A 190 0.99 12.10 8.57
N TYR A 191 0.11 11.11 8.46
CA TYR A 191 0.36 9.76 8.96
C TYR A 191 1.54 9.10 8.24
N LYS A 192 2.41 8.42 9.01
CA LYS A 192 3.56 7.68 8.50
C LYS A 192 3.21 6.20 8.39
N GLY A 193 2.70 5.82 7.23
CA GLY A 193 2.19 4.46 6.99
C GLY A 193 1.02 4.49 6.02
N PHE A 194 0.28 3.39 5.98
CA PHE A 194 -0.89 3.26 5.14
C PHE A 194 -2.06 4.01 5.76
N SER A 195 -2.55 5.05 5.09
CA SER A 195 -3.74 5.79 5.50
C SER A 195 -4.84 5.67 4.47
N PHE A 196 -6.06 5.37 4.93
CA PHE A 196 -7.23 5.25 4.08
C PHE A 196 -8.32 6.22 4.51
N VAL A 197 -8.78 7.05 3.59
CA VAL A 197 -9.89 8.00 3.79
C VAL A 197 -11.08 7.56 2.94
N ASP A 198 -12.08 6.99 3.61
CA ASP A 198 -13.39 6.65 3.06
C ASP A 198 -14.25 7.92 2.95
N ILE A 199 -14.42 8.43 1.73
CA ILE A 199 -15.18 9.64 1.46
C ILE A 199 -16.52 9.23 0.86
N ILE A 200 -17.55 9.26 1.70
CA ILE A 200 -18.93 9.05 1.25
C ILE A 200 -19.31 10.22 0.34
N SER A 201 -19.50 9.92 -0.93
CA SER A 201 -19.78 10.88 -2.00
C SER A 201 -21.13 10.61 -2.61
N ASP A 202 -21.79 11.67 -3.08
CA ASP A 202 -22.96 11.50 -3.92
C ASP A 202 -22.54 11.02 -5.33
N CYS A 203 -23.43 10.26 -5.96
CA CYS A 203 -23.50 10.13 -7.41
C CYS A 203 -24.96 10.37 -7.79
N ILE A 204 -25.35 11.64 -7.93
CA ILE A 204 -26.76 11.99 -8.19
C ILE A 204 -27.32 11.29 -9.43
N GLU A 205 -26.55 11.20 -10.51
CA GLU A 205 -27.04 10.67 -11.79
C GLU A 205 -27.32 9.17 -11.76
N LEU A 206 -26.46 8.38 -11.10
CA LEU A 206 -26.56 6.93 -11.16
C LEU A 206 -27.04 6.31 -9.87
N ASN A 207 -26.47 6.65 -8.71
CA ASN A 207 -26.95 6.09 -7.45
C ASN A 207 -28.17 6.88 -6.91
N GLY A 208 -28.04 8.21 -6.81
CA GLY A 208 -29.04 9.08 -6.20
C GLY A 208 -30.44 8.92 -6.79
N ARG A 209 -30.57 9.00 -8.12
CA ARG A 209 -31.84 8.79 -8.82
C ARG A 209 -32.45 7.40 -8.57
N ARG A 210 -31.63 6.35 -8.44
CA ARG A 210 -32.09 4.97 -8.15
C ARG A 210 -32.59 4.81 -6.72
N LEU A 211 -32.03 5.59 -5.79
CA LEU A 211 -32.47 5.68 -4.40
C LEU A 211 -33.65 6.65 -4.20
N GLY A 212 -34.15 7.29 -5.28
CA GLY A 212 -35.31 8.18 -5.24
C GLY A 212 -34.98 9.67 -5.01
N PHE A 213 -33.71 10.05 -4.96
CA PHE A 213 -33.30 11.45 -4.86
C PHE A 213 -33.42 12.15 -6.22
N LYS A 214 -33.99 13.36 -6.21
CA LYS A 214 -34.18 14.19 -7.42
C LYS A 214 -33.01 15.14 -7.66
N THR A 215 -32.29 15.54 -6.61
CA THR A 215 -31.19 16.52 -6.68
C THR A 215 -30.05 16.14 -5.75
N ALA A 216 -28.83 16.60 -6.08
CA ALA A 216 -27.66 16.43 -5.21
C ALA A 216 -27.87 17.08 -3.82
N HIS A 217 -28.62 18.19 -3.77
CA HIS A 217 -28.99 18.83 -2.50
C HIS A 217 -29.75 17.90 -1.56
N GLN A 218 -30.68 17.09 -2.07
CA GLN A 218 -31.41 16.13 -1.25
C GLN A 218 -30.48 15.04 -0.70
N MET A 219 -29.51 14.58 -1.48
CA MET A 219 -28.50 13.64 -0.99
C MET A 219 -27.61 14.26 0.09
N PHE A 220 -27.23 15.53 -0.07
CA PHE A 220 -26.45 16.24 0.95
C PHE A 220 -27.22 16.41 2.26
N LYS A 221 -28.52 16.73 2.19
CA LYS A 221 -29.39 16.74 3.37
C LYS A 221 -29.54 15.37 4.00
N TRP A 222 -29.55 14.32 3.20
CA TRP A 222 -29.55 12.97 3.72
C TRP A 222 -28.20 12.61 4.40
N PHE A 223 -27.06 13.08 3.89
CA PHE A 223 -25.78 12.90 4.58
C PHE A 223 -25.76 13.59 5.95
N ASP A 224 -26.28 14.82 6.03
CA ASP A 224 -26.44 15.59 7.28
C ASP A 224 -27.27 14.85 8.33
N GLN A 225 -28.37 14.21 7.89
CA GLN A 225 -29.28 13.49 8.77
C GLN A 225 -28.77 12.10 9.17
N ARG A 226 -28.05 11.42 8.26
CA ARG A 226 -27.62 10.05 8.45
C ARG A 226 -26.32 9.95 9.24
N PHE A 227 -25.37 10.84 8.99
CA PHE A 227 -24.02 10.72 9.52
C PHE A 227 -23.75 11.71 10.64
N HIS A 228 -23.12 11.26 11.71
CA HIS A 228 -22.74 12.12 12.83
C HIS A 228 -21.24 12.02 13.10
N ILE A 229 -20.63 13.16 13.44
CA ILE A 229 -19.21 13.23 13.75
C ILE A 229 -18.99 12.73 15.18
N VAL A 230 -18.08 11.78 15.35
CA VAL A 230 -17.62 11.34 16.67
C VAL A 230 -16.30 12.03 17.02
N GLU A 231 -16.19 12.48 18.26
CA GLU A 231 -14.96 13.10 18.75
C GLU A 231 -13.91 12.07 19.15
N GLY A 232 -12.64 12.48 19.05
CA GLY A 232 -11.47 11.69 19.43
C GLY A 232 -11.08 10.62 18.41
N VAL A 233 -9.94 9.98 18.67
CA VAL A 233 -9.47 8.80 17.92
C VAL A 233 -10.20 7.56 18.45
N ARG A 234 -10.67 6.70 17.55
CA ARG A 234 -11.38 5.46 17.87
C ARG A 234 -10.60 4.22 17.44
N ASP A 235 -10.97 3.06 17.97
CA ASP A 235 -10.53 1.77 17.42
C ASP A 235 -11.35 1.34 16.20
N HIS A 236 -12.59 1.81 16.11
CA HIS A 236 -13.51 1.47 15.03
C HIS A 236 -14.58 2.54 14.87
N LEU A 237 -15.14 2.64 13.66
CA LEU A 237 -16.28 3.52 13.35
C LEU A 237 -17.47 2.68 12.91
N LYS A 238 -18.64 2.93 13.48
CA LYS A 238 -19.91 2.34 13.02
C LYS A 238 -20.28 2.85 11.63
N ASP A 239 -21.27 2.22 11.02
CA ASP A 239 -21.70 2.48 9.64
C ASP A 239 -22.16 3.93 9.40
N ASP A 240 -22.62 4.63 10.44
CA ASP A 240 -23.16 6.00 10.42
C ASP A 240 -22.26 7.04 11.14
N GLU A 241 -21.09 6.62 11.63
CA GLU A 241 -20.14 7.49 12.32
C GLU A 241 -19.10 8.06 11.35
N LEU A 242 -18.81 9.37 11.47
CA LEU A 242 -17.70 10.06 10.80
C LEU A 242 -16.61 10.33 11.84
N GLY A 243 -15.36 10.06 11.49
CA GLY A 243 -14.24 10.26 12.41
C GLY A 243 -12.95 9.64 11.90
N ILE A 244 -12.01 9.47 12.83
CA ILE A 244 -10.72 8.83 12.59
C ILE A 244 -10.60 7.64 13.52
N ALA A 245 -10.40 6.45 12.96
CA ALA A 245 -9.98 5.26 13.65
C ALA A 245 -8.49 5.01 13.40
N LYS A 246 -7.71 4.87 14.47
CA LYS A 246 -6.26 4.72 14.37
C LYS A 246 -5.73 3.91 15.54
N ARG A 247 -4.90 2.92 15.23
CA ARG A 247 -4.14 2.15 16.24
C ARG A 247 -2.72 2.00 15.76
N GLU A 248 -1.77 2.30 16.64
CA GLU A 248 -0.35 2.06 16.37
C GLU A 248 -0.04 0.58 16.48
N ALA A 249 1.09 0.15 15.91
CA ALA A 249 1.59 -1.19 16.14
C ALA A 249 1.74 -1.39 17.65
N GLU A 250 1.33 -2.56 18.15
CA GLU A 250 1.77 -2.97 19.48
C GLU A 250 3.30 -2.91 19.48
N ALA A 251 3.90 -2.36 20.55
CA ALA A 251 5.35 -2.39 20.70
C ALA A 251 5.79 -3.80 20.35
N GLU A 252 6.74 -3.92 19.42
CA GLU A 252 7.23 -5.23 18.98
C GLU A 252 7.35 -6.08 20.24
N VAL A 253 6.57 -7.18 20.31
CA VAL A 253 7.10 -8.36 20.96
C VAL A 253 8.39 -8.51 20.20
N LYS A 254 9.51 -8.04 20.80
CA LYS A 254 10.85 -8.28 20.30
C LYS A 254 10.73 -9.68 19.81
N ALA A 255 10.86 -9.90 18.50
CA ALA A 255 10.76 -11.24 17.98
C ALA A 255 11.62 -12.05 18.94
N GLU A 256 10.99 -12.88 19.79
CA GLU A 256 11.73 -13.97 20.38
C GLU A 256 12.31 -14.56 19.13
N GLU A 257 13.63 -14.46 19.00
CA GLU A 257 14.31 -14.93 17.82
C GLU A 257 13.68 -16.27 17.57
N VAL A 258 12.82 -16.36 16.55
CA VAL A 258 12.42 -17.64 16.00
C VAL A 258 13.68 -18.00 15.27
N SER A 259 14.64 -18.44 16.08
CA SER A 259 15.76 -19.21 15.65
C SER A 259 15.05 -20.35 14.94
N MET A 260 15.02 -20.27 13.60
CA MET A 260 15.29 -21.47 12.84
C MET A 260 16.52 -22.04 13.52
N GLY A 261 16.31 -23.04 14.39
CA GLY A 261 17.21 -23.35 15.48
C GLY A 261 18.63 -23.10 15.03
N LYS A 262 19.25 -22.02 15.54
CA LYS A 262 20.69 -21.93 15.49
C LYS A 262 21.07 -23.20 16.20
N VAL A 263 21.49 -24.20 15.45
CA VAL A 263 22.30 -25.25 16.03
C VAL A 263 23.56 -24.50 16.41
N GLU A 264 23.54 -23.91 17.61
CA GLU A 264 24.72 -23.42 18.27
C GLU A 264 25.56 -24.66 18.53
N VAL A 265 26.39 -25.00 17.56
CA VAL A 265 27.51 -25.90 17.77
C VAL A 265 28.37 -25.18 18.83
N LYS A 266 28.41 -25.75 20.03
CA LYS A 266 29.22 -25.25 21.14
C LYS A 266 30.63 -24.97 20.61
N HIS A 267 31.09 -23.74 20.84
CA HIS A 267 32.23 -23.12 20.17
C HIS A 267 33.62 -23.72 20.51
N GLU A 268 33.66 -24.89 21.15
CA GLU A 268 34.89 -25.53 21.65
C GLU A 268 35.34 -26.75 20.84
N ASP A 269 34.53 -27.26 19.88
CA ASP A 269 34.88 -28.45 19.06
C ASP A 269 34.87 -28.22 17.54
N LEU A 270 35.03 -26.97 17.07
CA LEU A 270 35.06 -26.69 15.63
C LEU A 270 36.31 -27.31 14.98
N LYS A 271 36.08 -28.25 14.06
CA LYS A 271 37.13 -28.90 13.28
C LYS A 271 37.99 -27.85 12.57
N THR A 272 39.30 -27.96 12.73
CA THR A 272 40.26 -27.15 11.98
C THR A 272 40.55 -27.85 10.66
N PHE A 273 40.46 -27.10 9.57
CA PHE A 273 40.77 -27.56 8.22
C PHE A 273 42.07 -26.91 7.75
N THR A 274 42.95 -27.71 7.17
CA THR A 274 44.01 -27.22 6.28
C THR A 274 43.43 -26.94 4.89
N ARG A 275 44.16 -26.18 4.07
CA ARG A 275 43.75 -25.92 2.68
C ARG A 275 43.68 -27.21 1.86
N GLU A 276 44.52 -28.19 2.19
CA GLU A 276 44.57 -29.52 1.59
C GLU A 276 43.33 -30.35 1.94
N GLU A 277 42.90 -30.31 3.19
CA GLU A 277 41.67 -30.97 3.63
C GLU A 277 40.43 -30.29 3.03
N LEU A 278 40.43 -28.95 2.94
CA LEU A 278 39.31 -28.21 2.36
C LEU A 278 39.04 -28.63 0.90
N LYS A 279 40.07 -28.92 0.10
CA LYS A 279 39.94 -29.38 -1.30
C LYS A 279 39.12 -30.65 -1.45
N GLN A 280 39.00 -31.47 -0.41
CA GLN A 280 38.24 -32.72 -0.43
C GLN A 280 36.71 -32.50 -0.33
N PHE A 281 36.29 -31.29 0.02
CA PHE A 281 34.90 -30.88 0.19
C PHE A 281 34.44 -30.06 -1.02
N ASP A 282 34.67 -30.62 -2.19
CA ASP A 282 34.33 -30.03 -3.46
C ASP A 282 33.02 -30.61 -4.02
N GLY A 283 32.28 -31.47 -3.30
CA GLY A 283 31.10 -32.15 -3.85
C GLY A 283 31.35 -33.53 -4.47
N ALA A 284 32.61 -33.99 -4.58
CA ALA A 284 32.94 -35.26 -5.26
C ALA A 284 32.38 -36.43 -4.48
N GLU A 285 31.93 -37.48 -5.16
CA GLU A 285 31.52 -38.73 -4.50
C GLU A 285 30.44 -38.53 -3.42
N GLY A 286 29.60 -37.50 -3.58
CA GLY A 286 28.55 -37.15 -2.61
C GLY A 286 29.05 -36.43 -1.36
N ARG A 287 30.30 -35.96 -1.33
CA ARG A 287 30.83 -35.15 -0.24
C ARG A 287 30.17 -33.76 -0.21
N PRO A 288 30.15 -33.08 0.95
CA PRO A 288 29.66 -31.70 1.03
C PRO A 288 30.48 -30.69 0.22
N LEU A 289 29.88 -29.54 -0.06
CA LEU A 289 30.51 -28.38 -0.72
C LEU A 289 30.91 -27.35 0.34
N TYR A 290 32.21 -27.25 0.64
CA TYR A 290 32.72 -26.27 1.61
C TYR A 290 33.52 -25.17 0.95
N ILE A 291 33.50 -23.97 1.53
CA ILE A 291 34.38 -22.86 1.13
C ILE A 291 35.02 -22.23 2.36
N GLY A 292 36.24 -21.72 2.19
CA GLY A 292 36.92 -20.88 3.17
C GLY A 292 36.58 -19.41 2.94
N TYR A 293 36.35 -18.66 4.01
CA TYR A 293 36.23 -17.20 3.98
C TYR A 293 36.65 -16.60 5.32
N LYS A 294 37.61 -15.66 5.30
CA LYS A 294 38.15 -14.95 6.47
C LYS A 294 38.48 -15.90 7.64
N GLY A 295 39.20 -16.99 7.35
CA GLY A 295 39.64 -17.98 8.34
C GLY A 295 38.55 -18.93 8.85
N LYS A 296 37.35 -18.92 8.26
CA LYS A 296 36.23 -19.80 8.61
C LYS A 296 35.85 -20.69 7.42
N VAL A 297 35.31 -21.87 7.70
CA VAL A 297 34.81 -22.80 6.69
C VAL A 297 33.30 -22.87 6.75
N TYR A 298 32.64 -22.70 5.61
CA TYR A 298 31.18 -22.66 5.47
C TYR A 298 30.69 -23.78 4.55
N ASP A 299 29.58 -24.41 4.91
CA ASP A 299 28.91 -25.42 4.08
C ASP A 299 27.85 -24.79 3.20
N ILE A 300 28.14 -24.75 1.90
CA ILE A 300 27.32 -24.15 0.87
C ILE A 300 26.53 -25.19 0.07
N SER A 301 26.42 -26.43 0.56
CA SER A 301 25.75 -27.53 -0.14
C SER A 301 24.28 -27.26 -0.47
N THR A 302 23.62 -26.37 0.29
CA THR A 302 22.24 -25.94 0.06
C THR A 302 22.11 -24.79 -0.94
N SER A 303 23.23 -24.24 -1.41
CA SER A 303 23.25 -23.11 -2.34
C SER A 303 22.77 -23.53 -3.73
N PRO A 304 21.72 -22.92 -4.29
CA PRO A 304 21.29 -23.19 -5.66
C PRO A 304 22.34 -22.75 -6.70
N LEU A 305 23.29 -21.92 -6.29
CA LEU A 305 24.33 -21.37 -7.16
C LEU A 305 25.51 -22.32 -7.39
N PHE A 306 25.66 -23.34 -6.55
CA PHE A 306 26.75 -24.33 -6.62
C PHE A 306 26.25 -25.73 -7.02
N GLN A 307 25.08 -25.82 -7.66
CA GLN A 307 24.52 -27.09 -8.15
C GLN A 307 25.25 -27.58 -9.41
N GLY A 308 25.65 -28.86 -9.44
CA GLY A 308 26.30 -29.48 -10.59
C GLY A 308 27.82 -29.50 -10.49
N GLU A 309 28.54 -28.88 -11.43
CA GLU A 309 30.01 -28.91 -11.58
C GLU A 309 30.81 -28.25 -10.44
N LYS A 310 30.16 -27.97 -9.29
CA LYS A 310 30.80 -27.52 -8.06
C LYS A 310 31.49 -26.15 -8.18
N ARG A 311 31.06 -25.37 -9.17
CA ARG A 311 31.61 -24.08 -9.55
C ARG A 311 30.50 -23.08 -9.85
N MET A 312 30.67 -21.85 -9.37
CA MET A 312 29.86 -20.70 -9.78
C MET A 312 30.79 -19.65 -10.38
N ARG A 313 30.75 -19.49 -11.71
CA ARG A 313 31.67 -18.59 -12.44
C ARG A 313 33.14 -18.86 -12.07
N CYS A 314 33.74 -17.98 -11.27
CA CYS A 314 35.15 -18.05 -10.83
C CYS A 314 35.33 -18.68 -9.44
N HIS A 315 34.24 -18.92 -8.70
CA HIS A 315 34.28 -19.48 -7.35
C HIS A 315 34.14 -21.00 -7.40
N ILE A 316 35.05 -21.70 -6.73
CA ILE A 316 35.15 -23.16 -6.75
C ILE A 316 35.05 -23.66 -5.30
N ALA A 317 34.18 -24.64 -5.05
CA ALA A 317 34.11 -25.30 -3.76
C ALA A 317 35.42 -26.03 -3.43
N GLY A 318 35.72 -26.19 -2.16
CA GLY A 318 36.99 -26.72 -1.66
C GLY A 318 38.16 -25.74 -1.68
N LYS A 319 37.90 -24.43 -1.82
CA LYS A 319 38.92 -23.38 -1.78
C LYS A 319 38.59 -22.29 -0.77
N ASP A 320 39.63 -21.58 -0.35
CA ASP A 320 39.51 -20.30 0.32
C ASP A 320 39.19 -19.22 -0.71
N LEU A 321 38.00 -18.65 -0.60
CA LEU A 321 37.46 -17.64 -1.51
C LEU A 321 37.53 -16.24 -0.93
N THR A 322 38.28 -16.01 0.17
CA THR A 322 38.41 -14.70 0.81
C THR A 322 38.73 -13.60 -0.21
N LYS A 323 39.78 -13.80 -1.01
CA LYS A 323 40.19 -12.82 -2.03
C LYS A 323 39.18 -12.68 -3.16
N ASP A 324 38.55 -13.79 -3.57
CA ASP A 324 37.63 -13.79 -4.70
C ASP A 324 36.31 -13.08 -4.34
N ILE A 325 35.87 -13.19 -3.10
CA ILE A 325 34.62 -12.58 -2.62
C ILE A 325 34.85 -11.10 -2.26
N ASP A 326 36.02 -10.73 -1.74
CA ASP A 326 36.36 -9.32 -1.48
C ASP A 326 36.32 -8.44 -2.75
N ILE A 327 36.53 -9.03 -3.94
CA ILE A 327 36.49 -8.33 -5.24
C ILE A 327 35.20 -8.58 -6.04
N ALA A 328 34.27 -9.38 -5.50
CA ALA A 328 33.04 -9.70 -6.19
C ALA A 328 32.03 -8.53 -6.13
N PRO A 329 31.14 -8.38 -7.12
CA PRO A 329 30.12 -7.32 -7.13
C PRO A 329 29.01 -7.51 -6.09
N HIS A 330 29.14 -8.49 -5.19
CA HIS A 330 28.18 -8.84 -4.14
C HIS A 330 28.85 -8.85 -2.76
N GLY A 331 28.13 -8.42 -1.73
CA GLY A 331 28.66 -8.37 -0.36
C GLY A 331 28.85 -9.73 0.31
N GLU A 332 29.62 -9.75 1.39
CA GLU A 332 29.91 -10.93 2.21
C GLU A 332 28.68 -11.54 2.89
N GLU A 333 27.58 -10.78 2.95
CA GLU A 333 26.25 -11.17 3.44
C GLU A 333 25.75 -12.50 2.82
N LEU A 334 26.20 -12.85 1.62
CA LEU A 334 25.82 -14.08 0.95
C LEU A 334 26.43 -15.32 1.61
N ILE A 335 27.62 -15.22 2.20
CA ILE A 335 28.31 -16.34 2.83
C ILE A 335 27.71 -16.60 4.22
N PHE A 336 27.40 -15.53 4.96
CA PHE A 336 26.94 -15.64 6.35
C PHE A 336 25.55 -16.26 6.51
N LYS A 337 24.85 -16.52 5.41
CA LYS A 337 23.60 -17.30 5.38
C LYS A 337 23.83 -18.80 5.47
N PHE A 338 25.06 -19.26 5.24
CA PHE A 338 25.43 -20.68 5.26
C PHE A 338 26.02 -21.08 6.62
N PRO A 339 25.78 -22.33 7.06
CA PRO A 339 26.31 -22.81 8.33
C PRO A 339 27.83 -22.87 8.32
N MET A 340 28.45 -22.38 9.39
CA MET A 340 29.90 -22.49 9.61
C MET A 340 30.21 -23.89 10.17
N VAL A 341 31.08 -24.63 9.50
CA VAL A 341 31.42 -26.02 9.83
C VAL A 341 32.84 -26.18 10.41
N GLY A 342 33.64 -25.11 10.41
CA GLY A 342 34.96 -25.13 11.03
C GLY A 342 35.78 -23.87 10.84
N ARG A 343 37.07 -23.96 11.16
CA ARG A 343 38.05 -22.89 10.95
C ARG A 343 39.07 -23.32 9.91
N LEU A 344 39.44 -22.41 9.03
CA LEU A 344 40.53 -22.60 8.10
C LEU A 344 41.82 -22.18 8.80
N LYS A 345 42.78 -23.09 8.93
CA LYS A 345 44.12 -22.79 9.43
C LYS A 345 44.81 -21.86 8.42
N GLU A 346 45.34 -20.74 8.92
CA GLU A 346 45.97 -19.69 8.09
C GLU A 346 47.02 -20.24 7.11
#